data_AF-Q3Y021-F1
#
_entry.id   AF-Q3Y021-F1
#
_cell.length_a   1.000
_cell.length_b   1.000
_cell.length_c   1.000
_cell.angle_alpha   90.00
_cell.angle_beta   90.00
_cell.angle_gamma   90.00
#
_symmetry.space_group_name_H-M   'P 1'
#
loop_
_entity.id
_entity.type
_entity.pdbx_description
1 polymer ?
#
loop_
_entity_poly.entity_id
_entity_poly.type
_entity_poly.pdbx_seq_one_letter_code
_entity_poly.pdbx_strand_id
1 'polypeptide(L)'
;MVKRTKKTFTDYNQYRDRPFGLKWATAYAMDDLMKGVIENEAWATKEVVGLELMNREEIDTILLESFLYHKPITLQLNTKDEFGRFLDPVEGQFLGEAYEDYFVLNEQAIY
;
A
#
# COMPACT_ATOMS: atom_id res chain seq x y z
N MET A 1 -72.49 -28.71 21.65
CA MET A 1 -71.53 -28.37 20.58
C MET A 1 -70.46 -27.45 21.17
N VAL A 2 -69.23 -27.93 21.38
CA VAL A 2 -68.18 -27.13 22.05
C VAL A 2 -67.48 -26.27 21.01
N LYS A 3 -67.48 -24.94 21.19
CA LYS A 3 -66.78 -23.99 20.32
C LYS A 3 -65.26 -24.25 20.44
N ARG A 4 -64.62 -24.68 19.35
CA ARG A 4 -63.16 -24.82 19.28
C ARG A 4 -62.50 -23.46 19.07
N THR A 5 -61.59 -23.09 19.96
CA THR A 5 -60.75 -21.88 19.80
C THR A 5 -59.71 -22.13 18.72
N LYS A 6 -59.59 -21.23 17.74
CA LYS A 6 -58.54 -21.31 16.70
C LYS A 6 -57.17 -21.14 17.36
N LYS A 7 -56.24 -22.03 17.00
CA LYS A 7 -54.82 -21.88 17.34
C LYS A 7 -54.27 -20.71 16.50
N THR A 8 -53.99 -19.58 17.14
CA THR A 8 -53.29 -18.45 16.53
C THR A 8 -51.82 -18.56 16.90
N PHE A 9 -50.94 -18.64 15.90
CA PHE A 9 -49.51 -18.59 16.11
C PHE A 9 -49.08 -17.12 16.19
N THR A 10 -48.60 -16.69 17.35
CA THR A 10 -47.88 -15.43 17.52
C THR A 10 -46.41 -15.71 17.37
N ASP A 11 -45.78 -15.09 16.36
CA ASP A 11 -44.34 -15.19 16.16
C ASP A 11 -43.63 -14.61 17.39
N TYR A 12 -42.96 -15.50 18.13
CA TYR A 12 -42.25 -15.17 19.36
C TYR A 12 -40.82 -14.71 19.07
N ASN A 13 -40.38 -14.76 17.82
CA ASN A 13 -39.03 -14.38 17.45
C ASN A 13 -38.95 -12.86 17.20
N GLN A 14 -38.28 -12.17 18.12
CA GLN A 14 -37.99 -10.73 17.96
C GLN A 14 -36.90 -10.48 16.91
N TYR A 15 -36.07 -11.47 16.61
CA TYR A 15 -34.96 -11.35 15.65
C TYR A 15 -35.33 -12.02 14.34
N ARG A 16 -35.73 -11.21 13.36
CA ARG A 16 -35.83 -11.64 11.97
C ARG A 16 -34.54 -11.31 11.24
N ASP A 17 -34.01 -12.32 10.57
CA ASP A 17 -32.85 -12.17 9.74
C ASP A 17 -33.08 -11.10 8.65
N ARG A 18 -32.11 -10.21 8.48
CA ARG A 18 -32.15 -9.19 7.42
C ARG A 18 -32.32 -9.83 6.04
N PRO A 19 -33.09 -9.24 5.11
CA PRO A 19 -33.34 -9.81 3.79
C PRO A 19 -32.02 -10.00 3.01
N PHE A 20 -31.96 -11.05 2.18
CA PHE A 20 -30.74 -11.49 1.48
C PHE A 20 -30.00 -10.36 0.75
N GLY A 21 -30.71 -9.48 0.02
CA GLY A 21 -30.10 -8.36 -0.70
C GLY A 21 -29.36 -7.38 0.22
N LEU A 22 -29.90 -7.09 1.41
CA LEU A 22 -29.26 -6.20 2.37
C LEU A 22 -28.07 -6.86 3.07
N LYS A 23 -28.17 -8.16 3.38
CA LYS A 23 -27.07 -8.95 3.95
C LYS A 23 -25.84 -8.96 3.03
N TRP A 24 -26.05 -9.21 1.74
CA TRP A 24 -24.96 -9.34 0.78
C TRP A 24 -24.40 -7.98 0.37
N ALA A 25 -25.25 -6.98 0.17
CA ALA A 25 -24.79 -5.62 -0.11
C ALA A 25 -23.94 -5.05 1.05
N THR A 26 -24.35 -5.29 2.31
CA THR A 26 -23.57 -4.82 3.47
C THR A 26 -22.31 -5.64 3.71
N ALA A 27 -22.32 -6.95 3.44
CA ALA A 27 -21.11 -7.78 3.54
C ALA A 27 -20.06 -7.35 2.52
N TYR A 28 -20.44 -7.17 1.25
CA TYR A 28 -19.52 -6.73 0.19
C TYR A 28 -18.97 -5.32 0.44
N ALA A 29 -19.83 -4.41 0.93
CA ALA A 29 -19.39 -3.07 1.33
C ALA A 29 -18.41 -3.12 2.52
N MET A 30 -18.60 -4.02 3.48
CA MET A 30 -17.68 -4.18 4.61
C MET A 30 -16.34 -4.78 4.20
N ASP A 31 -16.34 -5.77 3.31
CA ASP A 31 -15.09 -6.36 2.80
C ASP A 31 -14.25 -5.32 2.05
N ASP A 32 -14.89 -4.48 1.23
CA ASP A 32 -14.20 -3.41 0.49
C ASP A 32 -13.66 -2.32 1.42
N LEU A 33 -14.44 -1.91 2.43
CA LEU A 33 -13.99 -1.00 3.48
C LEU A 33 -12.81 -1.59 4.25
N MET A 34 -12.84 -2.87 4.58
CA MET A 34 -11.79 -3.53 5.35
C MET A 34 -10.49 -3.63 4.57
N LYS A 35 -10.54 -3.83 3.24
CA LYS A 35 -9.35 -3.74 2.37
C LYS A 35 -8.70 -2.37 2.46
N GLY A 36 -9.49 -1.29 2.32
CA GLY A 36 -8.97 0.07 2.43
C GLY A 36 -8.36 0.37 3.80
N VAL A 37 -8.96 -0.15 4.88
CA VAL A 37 -8.40 -0.01 6.24
C VAL A 37 -7.06 -0.72 6.36
N ILE A 38 -6.94 -1.95 5.86
CA ILE A 38 -5.70 -2.73 5.93
C ILE A 38 -4.59 -2.08 5.09
N GLU A 39 -4.91 -1.62 3.87
CA GLU A 39 -3.95 -0.90 3.01
C GLU A 39 -3.46 0.39 3.66
N ASN A 40 -4.37 1.16 4.27
CA ASN A 40 -4.03 2.38 4.97
C ASN A 40 -3.21 2.11 6.26
N GLU A 41 -3.53 1.06 7.00
CA GLU A 41 -2.75 0.64 8.18
C GLU A 41 -1.34 0.20 7.79
N ALA A 42 -1.20 -0.56 6.70
CA ALA A 42 0.09 -0.97 6.17
C ALA A 42 0.92 0.25 5.72
N TRP A 43 0.30 1.22 5.07
CA TRP A 43 0.92 2.50 4.73
C TRP A 43 1.31 3.30 5.98
N ALA A 44 0.41 3.39 6.97
CA ALA A 44 0.64 4.14 8.20
C ALA A 44 1.75 3.52 9.07
N THR A 45 1.90 2.21 9.06
CA THR A 45 2.93 1.49 9.84
C THR A 45 4.26 1.38 9.10
N LYS A 46 4.32 1.79 7.83
CA LYS A 46 5.55 1.73 7.03
C LYS A 46 6.62 2.66 7.60
N GLU A 47 7.61 2.06 8.25
CA GLU A 47 8.84 2.73 8.65
C GLU A 47 9.93 2.48 7.60
N VAL A 48 10.24 3.51 6.81
CA VAL A 48 11.40 3.48 5.92
C VAL A 48 12.61 3.94 6.74
N VAL A 49 13.46 2.99 7.12
CA VAL A 49 14.72 3.28 7.81
C VAL A 49 15.61 4.05 6.84
N GLY A 50 16.13 5.21 7.27
CA GLY A 50 17.11 5.95 6.50
C GLY A 50 18.42 5.18 6.45
N LEU A 51 18.89 4.88 5.24
CA LEU A 51 20.26 4.39 5.04
C LEU A 51 21.27 5.50 5.36
N GLU A 52 22.49 5.10 5.65
CA GLU A 52 23.59 6.03 5.87
C GLU A 52 23.88 6.83 4.59
N LEU A 53 24.10 8.14 4.75
CA LEU A 53 24.40 9.03 3.63
C LEU A 53 25.78 8.68 3.07
N MET A 54 25.81 8.32 1.79
CA MET A 54 27.05 8.07 1.07
C MET A 54 27.69 9.37 0.60
N ASN A 55 29.02 9.38 0.55
CA ASN A 55 29.77 10.47 -0.07
C ASN A 55 29.68 10.40 -1.59
N ARG A 56 29.95 11.53 -2.26
CA ARG A 56 29.92 11.60 -3.74
C ARG A 56 30.84 10.56 -4.41
N GLU A 57 32.03 10.35 -3.86
CA GLU A 57 32.99 9.40 -4.39
C GLU A 57 32.49 7.94 -4.28
N GLU A 58 31.83 7.61 -3.18
CA GLU A 58 31.22 6.30 -2.96
C GLU A 58 30.06 6.07 -3.93
N ILE A 59 29.24 7.11 -4.16
CA ILE A 59 28.15 7.06 -5.15
C ILE A 59 28.72 6.81 -6.55
N ASP A 60 29.73 7.59 -6.97
CA ASP A 60 30.33 7.45 -8.29
C ASP A 60 30.91 6.04 -8.51
N THR A 61 31.59 5.46 -7.50
CA THR A 61 32.12 4.10 -7.60
C THR A 61 31.02 3.05 -7.75
N ILE A 62 29.93 3.14 -6.98
CA ILE A 62 28.79 2.20 -7.09
C ILE A 62 28.08 2.34 -8.43
N LEU A 63 27.90 3.57 -8.93
CA LEU A 63 27.30 3.83 -10.23
C LEU A 63 28.16 3.26 -11.37
N LEU A 64 29.48 3.43 -11.29
CA LEU A 64 30.42 2.85 -12.24
C LEU A 64 30.37 1.32 -12.23
N GLU A 65 30.34 0.69 -11.05
CA GLU A 65 30.20 -0.76 -10.94
C GLU A 65 28.85 -1.25 -11.47
N SER A 66 27.76 -0.54 -11.17
CA SER A 66 26.42 -0.85 -11.67
C SER A 66 26.39 -0.81 -13.19
N PHE A 67 26.98 0.22 -13.79
CA PHE A 67 27.09 0.37 -15.24
C PHE A 67 27.94 -0.72 -15.89
N LEU A 68 29.11 -1.02 -15.32
CA LEU A 68 30.05 -2.01 -15.87
C LEU A 68 29.54 -3.46 -15.75
N TYR A 69 28.88 -3.79 -14.65
CA TYR A 69 28.41 -5.14 -14.36
C TYR A 69 26.90 -5.34 -14.60
N HIS A 70 26.21 -4.31 -15.11
CA HIS A 70 24.75 -4.29 -15.31
C HIS A 70 23.97 -4.73 -14.06
N LYS A 71 24.44 -4.32 -12.88
CA LYS A 71 23.80 -4.66 -11.61
C LYS A 71 22.71 -3.64 -11.27
N PRO A 72 21.52 -4.06 -10.84
CA PRO A 72 20.53 -3.14 -10.31
C PRO A 72 21.03 -2.50 -9.01
N ILE A 73 20.70 -1.23 -8.83
CA ILE A 73 20.97 -0.45 -7.63
C ILE A 73 19.66 -0.05 -6.96
N THR A 74 19.74 0.12 -5.64
CA THR A 74 18.66 0.65 -4.82
C THR A 74 19.04 2.06 -4.39
N LEU A 75 18.28 3.06 -4.81
CA LEU A 75 18.54 4.47 -4.53
C LEU A 75 17.52 4.99 -3.52
N GLN A 76 18.00 5.51 -2.40
CA GLN A 76 17.18 6.19 -1.40
C GLN A 76 17.52 7.68 -1.41
N LEU A 77 16.53 8.52 -1.74
CA LEU A 77 16.69 9.96 -1.64
C LEU A 77 16.58 10.42 -0.18
N ASN A 78 17.40 11.40 0.20
CA ASN A 78 17.32 12.03 1.52
C ASN A 78 16.11 12.98 1.67
N THR A 79 15.23 13.03 0.66
CA THR A 79 13.99 13.80 0.70
C THR A 79 12.99 13.12 1.63
N LYS A 80 12.38 13.93 2.49
CA LYS A 80 11.33 13.48 3.39
C LYS A 80 9.97 13.93 2.90
N ASP A 81 8.97 13.08 3.11
CA ASP A 81 7.57 13.39 2.83
C ASP A 81 7.00 14.37 3.90
N GLU A 82 5.78 14.86 3.70
CA GLU A 82 5.07 15.76 4.62
C GLU A 82 4.96 15.19 6.05
N PHE A 83 5.02 13.87 6.18
CA PHE A 83 4.99 13.13 7.44
C PHE A 83 6.37 12.87 8.05
N GLY A 84 7.44 13.44 7.48
CA GLY A 84 8.82 13.30 7.97
C GLY A 84 9.47 11.94 7.71
N ARG A 85 8.83 11.09 6.91
CA ARG A 85 9.32 9.76 6.49
C ARG A 85 10.22 9.90 5.27
N PHE A 86 11.22 9.02 5.14
CA PHE A 86 11.98 8.93 3.90
C PHE A 86 11.09 8.40 2.77
N LEU A 87 11.34 8.91 1.56
CA LEU A 87 10.71 8.33 0.37
C LEU A 87 11.12 6.87 0.18
N ASP A 88 10.25 6.14 -0.50
CA ASP A 88 10.51 4.74 -0.82
C ASP A 88 11.75 4.61 -1.69
N PRO A 89 12.63 3.64 -1.38
CA PRO A 89 13.80 3.38 -2.20
C PRO A 89 13.36 2.96 -3.61
N VAL A 90 14.01 3.54 -4.60
CA VAL A 90 13.77 3.22 -6.01
C VAL A 90 14.80 2.19 -6.45
N GLU A 91 14.34 1.06 -6.96
CA GLU A 91 15.20 0.02 -7.51
C GLU A 91 15.28 0.16 -9.03
N GLY A 92 16.50 0.08 -9.58
CA GLY A 92 16.66 0.08 -11.02
C GLY A 92 18.09 -0.03 -11.51
N GLN A 93 18.22 -0.12 -12.83
CA GLN A 93 19.49 -0.18 -13.52
C GLN A 93 19.90 1.23 -13.94
N PHE A 94 21.16 1.55 -13.67
CA PHE A 94 21.76 2.77 -14.16
C PHE A 94 22.27 2.57 -15.59
N LEU A 95 21.79 3.40 -16.51
CA LEU A 95 22.12 3.32 -17.93
C LEU A 95 23.29 4.24 -18.35
N GLY A 96 23.91 4.95 -17.40
CA GLY A 96 25.02 5.86 -17.67
C GLY A 96 24.59 7.32 -17.94
N GLU A 97 23.30 7.62 -17.84
CA GLU A 97 22.75 8.96 -18.07
C GLU A 97 22.58 9.71 -16.75
N ALA A 98 23.54 10.58 -16.44
CA ALA A 98 23.48 11.50 -15.31
C ALA A 98 23.68 12.94 -15.81
N TYR A 99 22.73 13.82 -15.51
CA TYR A 99 22.77 15.24 -15.84
C TYR A 99 23.02 16.06 -14.57
N GLU A 100 23.20 17.37 -14.73
CA GLU A 100 23.46 18.28 -13.60
C GLU A 100 22.26 18.37 -12.66
N ASP A 101 21.03 18.31 -13.20
CA ASP A 101 19.79 18.50 -12.44
C ASP A 101 19.01 17.21 -12.15
N TYR A 102 19.29 16.12 -12.88
CA TYR A 102 18.55 14.87 -12.75
C TYR A 102 19.37 13.65 -13.17
N PHE A 103 18.97 12.50 -12.65
CA PHE A 103 19.59 11.21 -12.89
C PHE A 103 18.58 10.25 -13.50
N VAL A 104 18.99 9.42 -14.46
CA VAL A 104 18.08 8.46 -15.12
C VAL A 104 18.31 7.05 -14.58
N LEU A 105 17.26 6.49 -13.99
CA LEU A 105 17.23 5.10 -13.53
C LEU A 105 16.07 4.38 -14.22
N ASN A 106 16.31 3.25 -14.90
CA ASN A 106 15.28 2.52 -15.66
C ASN A 106 14.46 3.41 -16.63
N GLU A 107 15.10 4.32 -17.37
CA GLU A 107 14.43 5.29 -18.27
C GLU A 107 13.52 6.31 -17.56
N GLN A 108 13.51 6.35 -16.22
CA GLN A 108 12.79 7.33 -15.42
C GLN A 108 13.76 8.39 -14.88
N ALA A 109 13.43 9.66 -15.10
CA ALA A 109 14.17 10.78 -14.53
C ALA A 109 13.84 10.93 -13.04
N ILE A 110 14.88 10.93 -12.21
CA ILE A 110 14.84 11.18 -10.76
C ILE A 110 15.50 12.54 -10.52
N TYR A 111 14.76 13.42 -9.84
CA TYR A 111 15.17 14.78 -9.47
C TYR A 111 15.48 14.85 -7.98
#